data_AF-A0A7U9KR10-F1
#
_entry.id   AF-A0A7U9KR10-F1
#
_cell.length_a   1.000
_cell.length_b   1.000
_cell.length_c   1.000
_cell.angle_alpha   90.00
_cell.angle_beta   90.00
_cell.angle_gamma   90.00
#
_symmetry.space_group_name_H-M   'P 1'
#
loop_
_entity.id
_entity.type
_entity.pdbx_description
1 polymer ?
#
loop_
_entity_poly.entity_id
_entity_poly.type
_entity_poly.pdbx_seq_one_letter_code
_entity_poly.pdbx_strand_id
1 'polypeptide(L)'
;MVRRYVSDRKPEILAAAGKAPVEAFVPQTHLPGHKAEVGFGDVTVRLAGGRVTCYLFSLRLPYSGKAVHRIFASCGQEAFSEGHVLAHRTLGGAPRSKIRYDNLKSTVAKVVGLNRARVESDRWIAFRSHFNIESFYCRPGIEGAHEKGGVEGMIGYFRRNHFTPVPQVDSLAELNEMVDQWNLHDGHRRIGSRPRTVDEYFAVEQRLLMPLRKSRSRPAACSRHGPTATARSPPAPTATRSRPV
;
A
#
# COMPACT_ATOMS: atom_id res chain seq x y z
N MET A 1 -2.54 -42.42 -8.81
CA MET A 1 -1.07 -42.63 -8.83
C MET A 1 -0.48 -42.31 -10.21
N VAL A 2 -0.97 -42.93 -11.30
CA VAL A 2 -0.49 -42.69 -12.69
C VAL A 2 -0.66 -41.25 -13.17
N ARG A 3 -1.80 -40.59 -12.89
CA ARG A 3 -2.06 -39.21 -13.34
C ARG A 3 -1.09 -38.17 -12.76
N ARG A 4 -0.67 -38.35 -11.51
CA ARG A 4 0.30 -37.48 -10.82
C ARG A 4 1.71 -37.74 -11.37
N TYR A 5 2.07 -39.01 -11.53
CA TYR A 5 3.33 -39.41 -12.18
C TYR A 5 3.46 -38.84 -13.60
N VAL A 6 2.40 -38.87 -14.42
CA VAL A 6 2.42 -38.29 -15.78
C VAL A 6 2.51 -36.76 -15.74
N SER A 7 1.82 -36.10 -14.79
CA SER A 7 1.93 -34.65 -14.56
C SER A 7 3.37 -34.23 -14.30
N ASP A 8 4.06 -34.98 -13.43
CA ASP A 8 5.39 -34.62 -12.96
C ASP A 8 6.46 -35.00 -13.99
N ARG A 9 6.28 -36.14 -14.69
CA ARG A 9 7.26 -36.69 -15.63
C ARG A 9 7.22 -36.07 -17.03
N LYS A 10 6.08 -35.53 -17.45
CA LYS A 10 5.90 -34.94 -18.78
C LYS A 10 6.76 -33.68 -19.02
N PRO A 11 6.88 -32.72 -18.07
CA PRO A 11 7.81 -31.59 -18.19
C PRO A 11 9.27 -32.04 -18.29
N GLU A 12 9.68 -33.04 -17.50
CA GLU A 12 11.05 -33.57 -17.49
C GLU A 12 11.42 -34.24 -18.81
N ILE A 13 10.51 -35.04 -19.40
CA ILE A 13 10.70 -35.65 -20.72
C ILE A 13 10.79 -34.59 -21.82
N LEU A 14 9.94 -33.56 -21.76
CA LEU A 14 9.98 -32.47 -22.73
C LEU A 14 11.28 -31.67 -22.61
N ALA A 15 11.78 -31.43 -21.39
CA ALA A 15 13.06 -30.77 -21.14
C ALA A 15 14.25 -31.60 -21.65
N ALA A 16 14.26 -32.91 -21.38
CA ALA A 16 15.28 -33.83 -21.89
C ALA A 16 15.26 -33.95 -23.42
N ALA A 17 14.09 -33.79 -24.05
CA ALA A 17 13.94 -33.79 -25.51
C ALA A 17 14.22 -32.43 -26.17
N GLY A 18 14.62 -31.40 -25.41
CA GLY A 18 14.81 -30.03 -25.90
C GLY A 18 13.52 -29.35 -26.41
N LYS A 19 12.34 -29.90 -26.04
CA LYS A 19 11.01 -29.46 -26.46
C LYS A 19 10.23 -28.75 -25.35
N ALA A 20 10.75 -28.70 -24.12
CA ALA A 20 10.23 -27.83 -23.08
C ALA A 20 10.93 -26.47 -23.17
N PRO A 21 10.21 -25.35 -23.03
CA PRO A 21 10.86 -24.11 -22.66
C PRO A 21 11.57 -24.35 -21.33
N VAL A 22 12.89 -24.16 -21.30
CA VAL A 22 13.59 -24.00 -20.02
C VAL A 22 12.96 -22.76 -19.39
N GLU A 23 12.32 -22.91 -18.23
CA GLU A 23 11.87 -21.75 -17.45
C GLU A 23 13.10 -20.97 -17.01
N ALA A 24 13.55 -20.07 -17.87
CA ALA A 24 14.67 -19.19 -17.61
C ALA A 24 14.13 -17.89 -17.00
N PHE A 25 14.60 -17.58 -15.80
CA PHE A 25 14.31 -16.31 -15.16
C PHE A 25 15.24 -15.24 -15.74
N VAL A 26 14.72 -14.41 -16.63
CA VAL A 26 15.44 -13.23 -17.13
C VAL A 26 15.31 -12.11 -16.10
N PRO A 27 16.41 -11.57 -15.56
CA PRO A 27 16.36 -10.42 -14.66
C PRO A 27 15.59 -9.26 -15.29
N GLN A 28 14.59 -8.72 -14.58
CA GLN A 28 13.84 -7.58 -15.07
C GLN A 28 14.68 -6.30 -14.97
N THR A 29 14.88 -5.62 -16.09
CA THR A 29 15.42 -4.26 -16.10
C THR A 29 14.30 -3.26 -15.84
N HIS A 30 14.56 -2.29 -14.96
CA HIS A 30 13.59 -1.27 -14.57
C HIS A 30 14.15 0.11 -14.89
N LEU A 31 13.36 0.94 -15.56
CA LEU A 31 13.70 2.35 -15.74
C LEU A 31 13.50 3.10 -14.41
N PRO A 32 14.45 3.96 -13.99
CA PRO A 32 14.35 4.69 -12.74
C PRO A 32 13.12 5.61 -12.73
N GLY A 33 12.31 5.51 -11.68
CA GLY A 33 11.18 6.40 -11.43
C GLY A 33 9.93 6.04 -12.24
N HIS A 34 9.98 4.99 -13.07
CA HIS A 34 8.84 4.61 -13.92
C HIS A 34 7.79 3.78 -13.19
N LYS A 35 8.20 2.84 -12.35
CA LYS A 35 7.31 1.82 -11.77
C LYS A 35 7.43 1.78 -10.26
N ALA A 36 6.35 1.37 -9.59
CA ALA A 36 6.39 0.87 -8.22
C ALA A 36 5.63 -0.45 -8.11
N GLU A 37 5.87 -1.16 -7.02
CA GLU A 37 5.11 -2.33 -6.61
C GLU A 37 4.58 -2.09 -5.20
N VAL A 38 3.31 -2.39 -4.97
CA VAL A 38 2.67 -2.17 -3.67
C VAL A 38 2.02 -3.45 -3.16
N GLY A 39 2.30 -3.83 -1.93
CA GLY A 39 1.72 -5.01 -1.29
C GLY A 39 1.46 -4.81 0.20
N PHE A 40 0.70 -5.75 0.75
CA PHE A 40 0.58 -5.96 2.19
C PHE A 40 1.23 -7.29 2.57
N GLY A 41 1.77 -7.35 3.77
CA GLY A 41 2.15 -8.59 4.42
C GLY A 41 1.71 -8.62 5.87
N ASP A 42 1.36 -9.80 6.37
CA ASP A 42 0.96 -9.96 7.75
C ASP A 42 2.18 -9.98 8.67
N VAL A 43 2.09 -9.25 9.78
CA VAL A 43 3.10 -9.24 10.84
C VAL A 43 2.44 -9.49 12.18
N THR A 44 3.15 -10.20 13.05
CA THR A 44 2.75 -10.37 14.45
C THR A 44 3.45 -9.31 15.29
N VAL A 45 2.73 -8.70 16.21
CA VAL A 45 3.22 -7.70 17.17
C VAL A 45 2.69 -8.03 18.56
N ARG A 46 3.46 -7.75 19.61
CA ARG A 46 2.93 -7.65 20.98
C ARG A 46 2.55 -6.19 21.26
N LEU A 47 1.29 -5.85 21.10
CA LEU A 47 0.76 -4.50 21.29
C LEU A 47 0.05 -4.41 22.64
N ALA A 48 0.48 -3.48 23.50
CA ALA A 48 -0.08 -3.28 24.85
C ALA A 48 -0.20 -4.60 25.64
N GLY A 49 0.84 -5.44 25.56
CA GLY A 49 0.91 -6.75 26.20
C GLY A 49 0.22 -7.90 25.45
N GLY A 50 -0.66 -7.63 24.48
CA GLY A 50 -1.41 -8.63 23.71
C GLY A 50 -0.77 -8.97 22.36
N ARG A 51 -0.87 -10.22 21.91
CA ARG A 51 -0.40 -10.63 20.58
C ARG A 51 -1.47 -10.33 19.53
N VAL A 52 -1.16 -9.48 18.56
CA VAL A 52 -2.05 -9.07 17.48
C VAL A 52 -1.40 -9.23 16.11
N THR A 53 -2.21 -9.53 15.11
CA THR A 53 -1.81 -9.46 13.71
C THR A 53 -2.04 -8.05 13.19
N CYS A 54 -1.01 -7.45 12.62
CA CYS A 54 -1.07 -6.17 11.92
C CYS A 54 -0.64 -6.36 10.47
N TYR A 55 -0.85 -5.33 9.66
CA TYR A 55 -0.59 -5.37 8.22
C TYR A 55 0.51 -4.39 7.85
N LEU A 56 1.61 -4.93 7.31
CA LEU A 56 2.73 -4.19 6.77
C LEU A 56 2.42 -3.78 5.33
N PHE A 57 2.03 -2.52 5.14
CA PHE A 57 2.05 -1.88 3.83
C PHE A 57 3.50 -1.75 3.36
N SER A 58 3.76 -2.06 2.09
CA SER A 58 5.05 -1.85 1.44
C SER A 58 4.83 -1.27 0.05
N LEU A 59 5.43 -0.11 -0.22
CA LEU A 59 5.61 0.43 -1.58
C LEU A 59 7.10 0.38 -1.91
N ARG A 60 7.46 -0.31 -2.99
CA ARG A 60 8.84 -0.49 -3.44
C ARG A 60 9.05 0.04 -4.85
N LEU A 61 10.14 0.79 -5.04
CA LEU A 61 10.67 1.18 -6.35
C LEU A 61 11.57 0.07 -6.90
N PRO A 62 11.26 -0.57 -8.04
CA PRO A 62 12.02 -1.73 -8.52
C PRO A 62 13.44 -1.43 -8.98
N TYR A 63 13.71 -0.21 -9.48
CA TYR A 63 15.05 0.19 -9.94
C TYR A 63 16.02 0.31 -8.75
N SER A 64 15.80 1.23 -7.82
CA SER A 64 16.68 1.40 -6.65
C SER A 64 16.53 0.28 -5.63
N GLY A 65 15.33 -0.28 -5.53
CA GLY A 65 14.92 -1.15 -4.44
C GLY A 65 14.53 -0.39 -3.17
N LYS A 66 14.46 0.95 -3.21
CA LYS A 66 13.94 1.77 -2.10
C LYS A 66 12.51 1.34 -1.81
N ALA A 67 12.20 1.16 -0.54
CA ALA A 67 10.85 0.85 -0.09
C ALA A 67 10.47 1.75 1.07
N VAL A 68 9.16 2.01 1.17
CA VAL A 68 8.55 2.66 2.32
C VAL A 68 7.53 1.71 2.91
N HIS A 69 7.60 1.57 4.22
CA HIS A 69 6.76 0.65 4.98
C HIS A 69 5.89 1.40 5.99
N ARG A 70 4.71 0.86 6.27
CA ARG A 70 3.81 1.38 7.31
C ARG A 70 2.97 0.25 7.89
N ILE A 71 2.80 0.22 9.20
CA ILE A 71 1.94 -0.73 9.90
C ILE A 71 0.55 -0.15 10.07
N PHE A 72 -0.45 -0.94 9.71
CA PHE A 72 -1.86 -0.66 9.91
C PHE A 72 -2.54 -1.80 10.67
N ALA A 73 -3.64 -1.46 11.36
CA ALA A 73 -4.52 -2.44 11.99
C ALA A 73 -5.44 -3.17 10.98
N SER A 74 -5.56 -2.66 9.74
CA SER A 74 -6.33 -3.28 8.67
C SER A 74 -5.65 -3.10 7.30
N CYS A 75 -6.07 -3.90 6.31
CA CYS A 75 -5.68 -3.75 4.91
C CYS A 75 -6.80 -3.11 4.05
N GLY A 76 -7.71 -2.35 4.70
CA GLY A 76 -8.83 -1.69 4.04
C GLY A 76 -8.40 -0.55 3.11
N GLN A 77 -9.37 0.02 2.39
CA GLN A 77 -9.11 1.09 1.41
C GLN A 77 -8.46 2.33 2.05
N GLU A 78 -8.87 2.72 3.26
CA GLU A 78 -8.31 3.88 3.96
C GLU A 78 -6.83 3.69 4.27
N ALA A 79 -6.47 2.55 4.89
CA ALA A 79 -5.08 2.17 5.15
C ALA A 79 -4.25 2.10 3.85
N PHE A 80 -4.85 1.60 2.77
CA PHE A 80 -4.19 1.52 1.48
C PHE A 80 -3.90 2.91 0.90
N SER A 81 -4.89 3.82 0.89
CA SER A 81 -4.70 5.20 0.43
C SER A 81 -3.71 5.97 1.31
N GLU A 82 -3.80 5.84 2.63
CA GLU A 82 -2.88 6.48 3.57
C GLU A 82 -1.43 5.99 3.38
N GLY A 83 -1.25 4.67 3.19
CA GLY A 83 0.06 4.09 2.88
C GLY A 83 0.70 4.69 1.63
N HIS A 84 -0.09 4.94 0.58
CA HIS A 84 0.40 5.63 -0.62
C HIS A 84 0.74 7.09 -0.36
N VAL A 85 -0.10 7.83 0.37
CA VAL A 85 0.17 9.25 0.69
C VAL A 85 1.49 9.37 1.44
N LEU A 86 1.69 8.54 2.46
CA LEU A 86 2.92 8.49 3.23
C LEU A 86 4.10 8.12 2.32
N ALA A 87 4.01 7.03 1.57
CA ALA A 87 5.10 6.56 0.72
C ALA A 87 5.51 7.61 -0.31
N HIS A 88 4.57 8.25 -1.00
CA HIS A 88 4.87 9.31 -1.96
C HIS A 88 5.53 10.52 -1.30
N ARG A 89 5.06 10.93 -0.11
CA ARG A 89 5.68 12.02 0.66
C ARG A 89 7.12 11.67 1.07
N THR A 90 7.34 10.48 1.62
CA THR A 90 8.66 10.00 2.03
C THR A 90 9.62 9.88 0.85
N LEU A 91 9.13 9.43 -0.30
CA LEU A 91 9.93 9.36 -1.53
C LEU A 91 10.14 10.74 -2.19
N GLY A 92 9.37 11.76 -1.81
CA GLY A 92 9.40 13.08 -2.44
C GLY A 92 8.77 13.13 -3.84
N GLY A 93 8.00 12.10 -4.22
CA GLY A 93 7.41 11.99 -5.55
C GLY A 93 6.64 10.68 -5.79
N ALA A 94 5.98 10.60 -6.94
CA ALA A 94 5.24 9.42 -7.38
C ALA A 94 5.85 8.81 -8.67
N PRO A 95 5.71 7.50 -8.92
CA PRO A 95 6.19 6.86 -10.16
C PRO A 95 5.50 7.43 -11.41
N ARG A 96 6.24 7.59 -12.52
CA ARG A 96 5.75 8.22 -13.75
C ARG A 96 4.77 7.41 -14.59
N SER A 97 4.90 6.08 -14.57
CA SER A 97 4.09 5.20 -15.40
C SER A 97 3.09 4.47 -14.51
N LYS A 98 3.44 3.28 -14.03
CA LYS A 98 2.47 2.38 -13.41
C LYS A 98 2.90 1.85 -12.06
N ILE A 99 1.92 1.68 -11.18
CA ILE A 99 2.09 0.97 -9.93
C ILE A 99 1.43 -0.40 -10.07
N ARG A 100 2.20 -1.44 -9.73
CA ARG A 100 1.76 -2.83 -9.78
C ARG A 100 1.08 -3.21 -8.48
N TYR A 101 -0.17 -3.64 -8.62
CA TYR A 101 -1.02 -4.08 -7.52
C TYR A 101 -1.37 -5.55 -7.68
N ASP A 102 -1.60 -6.21 -6.54
CA ASP A 102 -2.34 -7.46 -6.53
C ASP A 102 -3.85 -7.19 -6.68
N ASN A 103 -4.66 -8.23 -6.86
CA ASN A 103 -6.13 -8.19 -6.91
C ASN A 103 -6.75 -7.88 -5.52
N LEU A 104 -6.31 -6.81 -4.88
CA LEU A 104 -6.77 -6.43 -3.55
C LEU A 104 -8.19 -5.86 -3.63
N LYS A 105 -9.11 -6.42 -2.82
CA LYS A 105 -10.48 -5.91 -2.63
C LYS A 105 -10.51 -4.43 -2.18
N SER A 106 -9.42 -3.91 -1.62
CA SER A 106 -9.28 -2.50 -1.23
C SER A 106 -9.29 -1.52 -2.41
N THR A 107 -9.03 -1.99 -3.63
CA THR A 107 -8.99 -1.16 -4.86
C THR A 107 -10.02 -1.57 -5.90
N VAL A 108 -10.34 -2.86 -5.95
CA VAL A 108 -11.20 -3.45 -6.97
C VAL A 108 -12.62 -3.63 -6.43
N ALA A 109 -13.59 -2.93 -7.03
CA ALA A 109 -15.00 -3.12 -6.76
C ALA A 109 -15.55 -4.38 -7.46
N LYS A 110 -15.07 -4.68 -8.68
CA LYS A 110 -15.43 -5.90 -9.43
C LYS A 110 -14.31 -6.34 -10.37
N VAL A 111 -14.08 -7.65 -10.45
CA VAL A 111 -13.23 -8.26 -11.48
C VAL A 111 -14.07 -8.46 -12.75
N VAL A 112 -13.61 -7.97 -13.91
CA VAL A 112 -14.37 -8.03 -15.17
C VAL A 112 -13.77 -9.06 -16.12
N GLY A 113 -14.53 -10.12 -16.39
CA GLY A 113 -14.15 -11.19 -17.32
C GLY A 113 -12.91 -11.98 -16.87
N LEU A 114 -12.32 -12.73 -17.81
CA LEU A 114 -11.11 -13.54 -17.60
C LEU A 114 -9.80 -12.75 -17.81
N ASN A 115 -9.88 -11.48 -18.20
CA ASN A 115 -8.72 -10.64 -18.52
C ASN A 115 -8.25 -9.80 -17.30
N ARG A 116 -7.28 -8.89 -17.51
CA ARG A 116 -6.77 -7.95 -16.47
C ARG A 116 -7.72 -6.79 -16.15
N ALA A 117 -8.86 -6.68 -16.83
CA ALA A 117 -9.79 -5.57 -16.67
C ALA A 117 -10.45 -5.58 -15.28
N ARG A 118 -10.51 -4.42 -14.62
CA ARG A 118 -11.09 -4.23 -13.29
C ARG A 118 -12.03 -3.03 -13.30
N VAL A 119 -13.15 -3.15 -12.57
CA VAL A 119 -13.89 -1.97 -12.12
C VAL A 119 -13.27 -1.56 -10.79
N GLU A 120 -12.58 -0.44 -10.83
CA GLU A 120 -12.04 0.22 -9.64
C GLU A 120 -13.18 0.93 -8.90
N SER A 121 -13.08 1.03 -7.57
CA SER A 121 -14.03 1.86 -6.80
C SER A 121 -13.83 3.35 -7.10
N ASP A 122 -14.89 4.16 -7.05
CA ASP A 122 -14.83 5.61 -7.32
C ASP A 122 -13.81 6.33 -6.44
N ARG A 123 -13.72 5.93 -5.17
CA ARG A 123 -12.72 6.48 -4.23
C ARG A 123 -11.29 6.18 -4.67
N TRP A 124 -11.04 4.98 -5.18
CA TRP A 124 -9.72 4.61 -5.71
C TRP A 124 -9.39 5.34 -7.01
N ILE A 125 -10.37 5.48 -7.92
CA ILE A 125 -10.22 6.26 -9.16
C ILE A 125 -9.87 7.71 -8.84
N ALA A 126 -10.62 8.35 -7.91
CA ALA A 126 -10.35 9.71 -7.48
C ALA A 126 -8.96 9.85 -6.85
N PHE A 127 -8.57 8.90 -6.00
CA PHE A 127 -7.25 8.87 -5.38
C PHE A 127 -6.12 8.78 -6.41
N ARG A 128 -6.15 7.77 -7.29
CA ARG A 128 -5.07 7.58 -8.27
C ARG A 128 -5.02 8.72 -9.29
N SER A 129 -6.15 9.33 -9.62
CA SER A 129 -6.20 10.51 -10.50
C SER A 129 -5.54 11.72 -9.84
N HIS A 130 -5.71 11.92 -8.53
CA HIS A 130 -5.05 12.99 -7.78
C HIS A 130 -3.52 12.88 -7.85
N PHE A 131 -2.98 11.67 -7.76
CA PHE A 131 -1.55 11.39 -7.82
C PHE A 131 -1.02 11.07 -9.23
N ASN A 132 -1.89 11.13 -10.25
CA ASN A 132 -1.58 10.76 -11.63
C ASN A 132 -0.98 9.33 -11.77
N ILE A 133 -1.52 8.39 -11.01
CA ILE A 133 -1.08 6.99 -10.96
C ILE A 133 -1.88 6.15 -11.96
N GLU A 134 -1.14 5.39 -12.78
CA GLU A 134 -1.70 4.31 -13.60
C GLU A 134 -1.69 3.00 -12.78
N SER A 135 -2.87 2.40 -12.57
CA SER A 135 -2.99 1.10 -11.92
C SER A 135 -2.67 -0.03 -12.89
N PHE A 136 -1.76 -0.93 -12.51
CA PHE A 136 -1.51 -2.19 -13.21
C PHE A 136 -1.81 -3.37 -12.31
N TYR A 137 -2.85 -4.13 -12.64
CA TYR A 137 -3.24 -5.32 -11.89
C TYR A 137 -2.52 -6.56 -12.43
N CYS A 138 -1.75 -7.20 -11.56
CA CYS A 138 -1.04 -8.44 -11.89
C CYS A 138 -2.03 -9.59 -12.17
N ARG A 139 -1.59 -10.58 -12.94
CA ARG A 139 -2.38 -11.81 -13.11
C ARG A 139 -2.46 -12.56 -11.78
N PRO A 140 -3.63 -13.07 -11.37
CA PRO A 140 -3.72 -13.91 -10.19
C PRO A 140 -3.05 -15.27 -10.44
N GLY A 141 -2.51 -15.87 -9.37
CA GLY A 141 -1.92 -17.22 -9.40
C GLY A 141 -0.46 -17.27 -9.85
N ILE A 142 0.05 -18.50 -9.99
CA ILE A 142 1.47 -18.79 -10.29
C ILE A 142 1.94 -18.09 -11.57
N GLU A 143 1.06 -18.02 -12.58
CA GLU A 143 1.35 -17.38 -13.86
C GLU A 143 1.64 -15.87 -13.75
N GLY A 144 1.20 -15.19 -12.69
CA GLY A 144 1.45 -13.76 -12.48
C GLY A 144 2.46 -13.43 -11.38
N ALA A 145 2.97 -14.42 -10.63
CA ALA A 145 3.90 -14.22 -9.52
C ALA A 145 5.17 -13.47 -9.95
N HIS A 146 5.66 -13.73 -11.16
CA HIS A 146 6.83 -13.08 -11.74
C HIS A 146 6.62 -11.57 -12.02
N GLU A 147 5.39 -11.07 -11.99
CA GLU A 147 5.08 -9.68 -12.30
C GLU A 147 5.35 -8.74 -11.12
N LYS A 148 5.49 -9.26 -9.89
CA LYS A 148 5.56 -8.45 -8.67
C LYS A 148 6.40 -9.06 -7.53
N GLY A 149 7.39 -9.88 -7.88
CA GLY A 149 8.24 -10.55 -6.88
C GLY A 149 9.10 -9.61 -6.02
N GLY A 150 9.31 -8.36 -6.46
CA GLY A 150 10.18 -7.41 -5.77
C GLY A 150 9.64 -6.96 -4.41
N VAL A 151 8.37 -6.59 -4.34
CA VAL A 151 7.73 -6.19 -3.07
C VAL A 151 7.48 -7.38 -2.16
N GLU A 152 7.19 -8.57 -2.70
CA GLU A 152 7.03 -9.79 -1.89
C GLU A 152 8.34 -10.17 -1.22
N GLY A 153 9.44 -10.16 -1.98
CA GLY A 153 10.78 -10.36 -1.45
C GLY A 153 11.15 -9.31 -0.40
N MET A 154 10.76 -8.06 -0.61
CA MET A 154 10.97 -6.97 0.36
C MET A 154 10.18 -7.18 1.66
N ILE A 155 8.89 -7.50 1.58
CA ILE A 155 8.06 -7.81 2.76
C ILE A 155 8.68 -8.98 3.54
N GLY A 156 9.09 -10.04 2.85
CA GLY A 156 9.77 -11.18 3.47
C GLY A 156 11.08 -10.79 4.15
N TYR A 157 11.90 -9.97 3.48
CA TYR A 157 13.13 -9.42 4.05
C TYR A 157 12.84 -8.59 5.31
N PHE A 158 11.92 -7.63 5.24
CA PHE A 158 11.62 -6.71 6.32
C PHE A 158 11.16 -7.46 7.58
N ARG A 159 10.31 -8.49 7.40
CA ARG A 159 9.84 -9.36 8.48
C ARG A 159 10.96 -10.13 9.16
N ARG A 160 11.86 -10.73 8.38
CA ARG A 160 12.96 -11.55 8.94
C ARG A 160 13.98 -10.72 9.70
N ASN A 161 14.20 -9.47 9.30
CA ASN A 161 15.24 -8.63 9.89
C ASN A 161 14.72 -7.76 11.04
N HIS A 162 13.47 -7.30 10.99
CA HIS A 162 12.97 -6.31 11.95
C HIS A 162 11.82 -6.81 12.84
N PHE A 163 11.13 -7.88 12.44
CA PHE A 163 10.07 -8.51 13.24
C PHE A 163 10.53 -9.82 13.91
N THR A 164 11.85 -10.00 14.00
CA THR A 164 12.46 -11.14 14.71
C THR A 164 13.58 -10.60 15.62
N PRO A 165 13.39 -10.60 16.96
CA PRO A 165 12.20 -11.09 17.68
C PRO A 165 10.95 -10.25 17.43
N VAL A 166 9.76 -10.80 17.77
CA VAL A 166 8.48 -10.10 17.62
C VAL A 166 8.52 -8.78 18.42
N PRO A 167 8.29 -7.61 17.78
CA PRO A 167 8.34 -6.33 18.47
C PRO A 167 7.27 -6.24 19.55
N GLN A 168 7.63 -5.64 20.68
CA GLN A 168 6.73 -5.31 21.78
C GLN A 168 6.67 -3.80 21.91
N VAL A 169 5.46 -3.25 21.82
CA VAL A 169 5.17 -1.81 21.82
C VAL A 169 3.85 -1.56 22.54
N ASP A 170 3.64 -0.33 23.02
CA ASP A 170 2.40 0.08 23.66
C ASP A 170 1.40 0.67 22.64
N SER A 171 1.89 1.15 21.49
CA SER A 171 1.04 1.71 20.43
C SER A 171 1.52 1.40 19.01
N LEU A 172 0.61 1.51 18.03
CA LEU A 172 0.98 1.44 16.61
C LEU A 172 1.78 2.67 16.16
N ALA A 173 1.68 3.80 16.85
CA ALA A 173 2.48 4.98 16.55
C ALA A 173 3.96 4.70 16.84
N GLU A 174 4.26 4.18 18.03
CA GLU A 174 5.58 3.75 18.45
C GLU A 174 6.18 2.71 17.49
N LEU A 175 5.42 1.67 17.13
CA LEU A 175 5.89 0.68 16.16
C LEU A 175 6.22 1.31 14.81
N ASN A 176 5.43 2.30 14.39
CA ASN A 176 5.67 2.96 13.12
C ASN A 176 6.89 3.90 13.15
N GLU A 177 7.21 4.50 14.30
CA GLU A 177 8.47 5.23 14.49
C GLU A 177 9.68 4.29 14.34
N MET A 178 9.59 3.08 14.91
CA MET A 178 10.61 2.04 14.71
C MET A 178 10.74 1.65 13.23
N VAL A 179 9.62 1.47 12.55
CA VAL A 179 9.58 1.14 11.10
C VAL A 179 10.21 2.25 10.26
N ASP A 180 10.00 3.52 10.62
CA ASP A 180 10.64 4.64 9.93
C ASP A 180 12.16 4.61 10.12
N GLN A 181 12.67 4.29 11.31
CA GLN A 181 14.10 4.10 11.55
C GLN A 181 14.67 2.91 10.76
N TRP A 182 13.95 1.79 10.71
CA TRP A 182 14.34 0.62 9.92
C TRP A 182 14.37 0.92 8.42
N ASN A 183 13.42 1.70 7.90
CA ASN A 183 13.41 2.16 6.51
C ASN A 183 14.64 3.02 6.17
N LEU A 184 15.09 3.87 7.09
CA LEU A 184 16.32 4.65 6.93
C LEU A 184 17.54 3.73 6.94
N HIS A 185 17.64 2.83 7.91
CA HIS A 185 18.76 1.89 8.03
C HIS A 185 18.89 0.99 6.79
N ASP A 186 17.78 0.42 6.32
CA ASP A 186 17.74 -0.44 5.13
C ASP A 186 18.13 0.31 3.84
N GLY A 187 18.17 1.63 3.85
CA GLY A 187 18.69 2.44 2.74
C GLY A 187 20.19 2.24 2.48
N HIS A 188 20.96 1.91 3.52
CA HIS A 188 22.42 1.72 3.44
C HIS A 188 22.83 0.35 2.90
N ARG A 189 21.91 -0.60 2.75
CA ARG A 189 22.23 -1.95 2.29
C ARG A 189 22.45 -2.01 0.78
N ARG A 190 23.14 -3.07 0.33
CA ARG A 190 23.21 -3.47 -1.08
C ARG A 190 22.22 -4.59 -1.37
N ILE A 191 21.70 -4.65 -2.60
CA ILE A 191 20.81 -5.72 -3.05
C ILE A 191 21.60 -6.68 -3.93
N GLY A 192 21.78 -7.93 -3.48
CA GLY A 192 22.55 -8.94 -4.20
C GLY A 192 23.97 -8.45 -4.48
N SER A 193 24.44 -8.62 -5.70
CA SER A 193 25.77 -8.17 -6.17
C SER A 193 25.80 -6.72 -6.67
N ARG A 194 24.75 -5.92 -6.45
CA ARG A 194 24.74 -4.52 -6.91
C ARG A 194 25.87 -3.72 -6.24
N PRO A 195 26.60 -2.88 -7.00
CA PRO A 195 27.79 -2.19 -6.50
C PRO A 195 27.47 -1.04 -5.53
N ARG A 196 26.26 -0.47 -5.63
CA ARG A 196 25.81 0.68 -4.84
C ARG A 196 24.70 0.30 -3.87
N THR A 197 24.57 1.10 -2.81
CA THR A 197 23.50 0.95 -1.83
C THR A 197 22.14 1.32 -2.42
N VAL A 198 21.07 0.94 -1.72
CA VAL A 198 19.70 1.32 -2.09
C VAL A 198 19.56 2.84 -2.16
N ASP A 199 20.10 3.58 -1.20
CA ASP A 199 20.02 5.04 -1.16
C ASP A 199 20.85 5.72 -2.26
N GLU A 200 22.01 5.18 -2.61
CA GLU A 200 22.80 5.69 -3.73
C GLU A 200 22.06 5.54 -5.07
N TYR A 201 21.37 4.42 -5.29
CA TYR A 201 20.49 4.27 -6.47
C TYR A 201 19.25 5.16 -6.36
N PHE A 202 18.68 5.29 -5.15
CA PHE A 202 17.49 6.10 -4.94
C PHE A 202 17.76 7.58 -5.18
N ALA A 203 18.94 8.10 -4.84
CA ALA A 203 19.31 9.48 -5.13
C ALA A 203 19.27 9.83 -6.63
N VAL A 204 19.56 8.85 -7.51
CA VAL A 204 19.38 8.96 -8.96
C VAL A 204 17.90 8.88 -9.33
N GLU A 205 17.20 7.90 -8.77
CA GLU A 205 15.79 7.63 -9.09
C GLU A 205 14.84 8.73 -8.65
N GLN A 206 15.06 9.32 -7.47
CA GLN A 206 14.20 10.33 -6.85
C GLN A 206 14.01 11.55 -7.74
N ARG A 207 15.06 11.97 -8.45
CA ARG A 207 15.03 13.10 -9.40
C ARG A 207 14.15 12.83 -10.62
N LEU A 208 13.81 11.57 -10.85
CA LEU A 208 13.01 11.11 -11.99
C LEU A 208 11.59 10.70 -11.58
N LEU A 209 11.23 10.86 -10.31
CA LEU A 209 9.83 10.76 -9.87
C LEU A 209 9.02 11.96 -10.38
N MET A 210 7.70 11.80 -10.47
CA MET A 210 6.80 12.93 -10.64
C MET A 210 6.73 13.73 -9.34
N PRO A 211 6.83 15.07 -9.41
CA PRO A 211 6.67 15.91 -8.24
C PRO A 211 5.25 15.76 -7.69
N LEU A 212 5.12 15.75 -6.38
CA LEU A 212 3.81 15.77 -5.75
C LEU A 212 3.13 17.10 -6.06
N ARG A 213 1.87 17.04 -6.48
CA ARG A 213 1.05 18.26 -6.59
C ARG A 213 1.00 18.90 -5.21
N LYS A 214 1.36 20.18 -5.11
CA LYS A 214 1.03 20.97 -3.93
C LYS A 214 -0.49 20.97 -3.82
N SER A 215 -1.05 20.29 -2.83
CA SER A 215 -2.46 20.44 -2.54
C SER A 215 -2.70 21.92 -2.27
N ARG A 216 -3.59 22.57 -3.02
CA ARG A 216 -4.22 23.80 -2.54
C ARG A 216 -4.82 23.42 -1.19
N SER A 217 -4.26 23.94 -0.10
CA SER A 217 -4.92 23.88 1.20
C SER A 217 -6.32 24.43 1.00
N ARG A 218 -7.34 23.59 1.17
CA ARG A 218 -8.71 24.08 1.24
C ARG A 218 -8.80 24.79 2.60
N PRO A 219 -8.96 26.13 2.69
CA PRO A 219 -9.29 26.72 3.97
C PRO A 219 -10.63 26.13 4.39
N ALA A 220 -10.68 25.56 5.60
CA ALA A 220 -11.89 25.04 6.17
C ALA A 220 -12.88 26.20 6.39
N ALA A 221 -13.91 26.30 5.54
CA ALA A 221 -15.12 27.00 5.93
C ALA A 221 -15.97 26.01 6.73
N CYS A 222 -15.81 26.09 8.05
CA CYS A 222 -16.78 25.59 9.00
C CYS A 222 -18.07 26.41 8.82
N SER A 223 -19.15 25.79 8.36
CA SER A 223 -20.50 26.28 8.67
C SER A 223 -21.35 25.09 9.08
N ARG A 224 -21.44 24.90 10.40
CA ARG A 224 -22.45 24.07 11.04
C ARG A 224 -23.81 24.59 10.56
N HIS A 225 -24.51 23.80 9.74
CA HIS A 225 -25.96 23.96 9.61
C HIS A 225 -26.57 23.13 10.73
N GLY A 226 -26.70 23.74 11.92
CA GLY A 226 -27.66 23.30 12.91
C GLY A 226 -29.05 23.81 12.49
N PRO A 227 -30.13 23.05 12.73
CA PRO A 227 -31.47 23.50 12.42
C PRO A 227 -31.84 24.68 13.33
N THR A 228 -32.28 25.78 12.72
CA THR A 228 -32.78 26.97 13.43
C THR A 228 -34.08 26.60 14.15
N ALA A 229 -34.01 26.31 15.45
CA ALA A 229 -35.17 26.28 16.31
C ALA A 229 -35.61 27.72 16.59
N THR A 230 -36.68 28.18 15.94
CA THR A 230 -37.37 29.43 16.27
C THR A 230 -37.94 29.33 17.69
N ALA A 231 -37.34 30.08 18.62
CA ALA A 231 -37.91 30.32 19.94
C ALA A 231 -39.23 31.10 19.79
N ARG A 232 -40.35 30.49 20.20
CA ARG A 232 -41.58 31.21 20.51
C ARG A 232 -41.42 31.85 21.88
N SER A 233 -41.67 33.16 21.97
CA SER A 233 -41.77 33.92 23.21
C SER A 233 -42.84 33.33 24.14
N PRO A 234 -42.64 33.34 25.48
CA PRO A 234 -43.68 32.93 26.42
C PRO A 234 -44.81 33.96 26.52
N PRO A 235 -46.06 33.55 26.80
CA PRO A 235 -47.15 34.50 27.01
C PRO A 235 -47.00 35.23 28.35
N ALA A 236 -47.43 36.50 28.36
CA ALA A 236 -47.43 37.37 29.53
C ALA A 236 -48.39 36.87 30.64
N PRO A 237 -48.09 37.10 31.92
CA PRO A 237 -48.97 36.70 33.02
C PRO A 237 -50.21 37.60 33.10
N THR A 238 -51.39 36.99 33.12
CA THR A 238 -52.68 37.65 33.36
C THR A 238 -52.79 38.08 34.81
N ALA A 239 -52.92 39.38 35.06
CA ALA A 239 -53.14 39.93 36.40
C ALA A 239 -54.57 39.61 36.89
N THR A 240 -54.67 38.78 37.93
CA THR A 240 -55.89 38.58 38.71
C THR A 240 -56.19 39.85 39.51
N ARG A 241 -57.26 40.57 39.15
CA ARG A 241 -57.82 41.64 40.00
C ARG A 241 -58.55 41.01 41.19
N SER A 242 -57.94 41.05 42.36
CA SER A 242 -58.66 40.99 43.64
C SER A 242 -59.20 42.39 43.97
N ARG A 243 -60.52 42.52 44.11
CA ARG A 243 -61.19 43.68 44.72
C ARG A 243 -61.53 43.34 46.18
N PRO A 244 -61.45 44.29 47.12
CA PRO A 244 -61.85 44.09 48.51
C PRO A 244 -63.32 44.48 48.74
N VAL A 245 -63.92 43.80 49.73
CA VAL A 245 -65.24 43.96 50.40
C VAL A 245 -66.48 43.71 49.53
#